data_AF-A0A9P0U5J5-F1
#
_entry.id   AF-A0A9P0U5J5-F1
#
_cell.length_a   1.000
_cell.length_b   1.000
_cell.length_c   1.000
_cell.angle_alpha   90.00
_cell.angle_beta   90.00
_cell.angle_gamma   90.00
#
_symmetry.space_group_name_H-M   'P 1'
#
loop_
_entity.id
_entity.type
_entity.pdbx_description
1 polymer ?
#
loop_
_entity_poly.entity_id
_entity_poly.type
_entity_poly.pdbx_seq_one_letter_code
_entity_poly.pdbx_strand_id
1 'polypeptide(L)' 'METTRSRGWRMAQKQRNKSRDVHTALLRFRREKNWKHLYLRSEKLLRAAQLGMEYPRKTRRQLAHQGMEELLSN' A
#
# COMPACT_ATOMS: atom_id res chain seq x y z
N MET A 1 1.54 38.10 22.07
CA MET A 1 1.77 37.66 20.67
C MET A 1 0.82 36.51 20.37
N GLU A 2 -0.23 36.76 19.60
CA GLU A 2 -1.14 35.70 19.15
C GLU A 2 -0.43 34.81 18.13
N THR A 3 -0.06 33.60 18.54
CA THR A 3 0.43 32.58 17.60
C THR A 3 -0.77 31.95 16.91
N THR A 4 -1.29 32.62 15.90
CA THR A 4 -2.34 32.04 15.04
C THR A 4 -1.80 30.73 14.45
N ARG A 5 -2.40 29.60 14.86
CA ARG A 5 -2.08 28.25 14.36
C ARG A 5 -2.57 28.08 12.92
N SER A 6 -2.10 28.95 12.04
CA SER A 6 -2.45 28.99 10.63
C SER A 6 -1.98 27.73 9.92
N ARG A 7 -2.50 27.52 8.71
CA ARG A 7 -2.07 26.40 7.85
C ARG A 7 -0.56 26.43 7.61
N GLY A 8 0.02 27.62 7.42
CA GLY A 8 1.47 27.80 7.27
C GLY A 8 2.25 27.32 8.49
N TRP A 9 1.81 27.68 9.69
CA TRP A 9 2.44 27.23 10.94
C TRP A 9 2.40 25.71 11.09
N ARG A 10 1.25 25.07 10.80
CA ARG A 10 1.11 23.61 10.84
C ARG A 10 2.04 22.90 9.86
N MET A 11 2.18 23.42 8.65
CA MET A 11 3.07 22.85 7.63
C MET A 11 4.54 23.01 8.02
N ALA A 12 4.92 24.16 8.58
CA ALA A 12 6.27 24.40 9.09
C ALA A 12 6.62 23.45 10.26
N GLN A 13 5.71 23.24 11.21
CA GLN A 13 5.91 22.28 12.30
C GLN A 13 6.01 20.83 11.79
N LYS A 14 5.16 20.43 10.84
CA LYS A 14 5.23 19.11 10.19
C LYS A 14 6.57 18.88 9.50
N GLN A 15 7.10 19.89 8.80
CA GLN A 15 8.41 19.81 8.15
C GLN A 15 9.55 19.74 9.17
N ARG A 16 9.52 20.55 10.24
CA ARG A 16 10.53 20.51 11.31
C ARG A 16 10.63 19.13 11.97
N ASN A 17 9.50 18.43 12.13
CA ASN A 17 9.48 17.10 12.73
C ASN A 17 9.78 15.96 11.74
N LYS A 18 9.93 16.26 10.44
CA LYS A 18 10.06 15.23 9.38
C LYS A 18 11.41 14.50 9.38
N SER A 19 12.46 15.09 9.96
CA SER A 19 13.82 14.54 9.93
C SER A 19 14.17 13.63 11.12
N ARG A 20 13.37 13.62 12.19
CA ARG A 20 13.73 12.86 13.42
C ARG A 20 13.32 11.40 13.41
N ASP A 21 12.30 11.02 12.65
CA ASP A 21 11.70 9.68 12.73
C ASP A 21 12.09 8.75 11.56
N VAL A 22 12.74 9.31 10.54
CA VAL A 22 13.09 8.55 9.32
C VAL A 22 14.37 7.72 9.50
N HIS A 23 15.30 8.16 10.37
CA HIS A 23 16.57 7.45 10.60
C HIS A 23 16.58 6.56 11.86
N THR A 24 15.73 6.83 12.85
CA THR A 24 15.56 5.96 14.04
C THR A 24 14.91 4.62 13.68
N ALA A 25 14.06 4.58 12.66
CA ALA A 25 13.46 3.33 12.17
C ALA A 25 14.47 2.39 11.50
N LEU A 26 15.57 2.91 10.96
CA LEU A 26 16.66 2.10 10.37
C LEU A 26 17.65 1.60 11.42
N LEU A 27 17.79 2.32 12.55
CA LEU A 27 18.64 1.93 13.69
C LEU A 27 17.92 0.98 14.67
N ARG A 28 16.60 0.80 14.54
CA ARG A 28 15.85 -0.20 15.31
C ARG A 28 16.01 -1.57 14.66
N PHE A 29 16.44 -2.54 15.47
CA PHE A 29 16.40 -3.96 15.13
C PHE A 29 15.06 -4.29 14.47
N ARG A 30 15.07 -4.58 13.17
CA ARG A 30 13.86 -4.94 12.44
C ARG A 30 13.36 -6.24 13.07
N ARG A 31 12.15 -6.25 13.63
CA ARG A 31 11.54 -7.48 14.14
C ARG A 31 11.60 -8.54 13.04
N GLU A 32 11.97 -9.76 13.41
CA GLU A 32 12.05 -10.86 12.47
C GLU A 32 10.74 -10.97 11.69
N LYS A 33 10.88 -11.10 10.36
CA LYS A 33 9.74 -11.23 9.46
C LYS A 33 9.02 -12.52 9.83
N ASN A 34 7.83 -12.38 10.41
CA ASN A 34 6.97 -13.50 10.75
C ASN A 34 6.42 -14.15 9.47
N TRP A 35 7.12 -15.18 8.99
CA TRP A 35 6.72 -15.95 7.80
C TRP A 35 5.33 -16.59 7.95
N LYS A 36 4.85 -16.81 9.17
CA LYS A 36 3.46 -17.25 9.46
C LYS A 36 2.37 -16.26 9.01
N HIS A 37 2.69 -14.98 8.81
CA HIS A 37 1.75 -14.00 8.24
C HIS A 37 1.92 -13.86 6.72
N LEU A 38 2.87 -14.58 6.12
CA LEU A 38 3.00 -14.64 4.69
C LEU A 38 1.95 -15.63 4.18
N TYR A 39 0.74 -15.15 3.90
CA TYR A 39 -0.26 -15.99 3.26
C TYR A 39 0.34 -16.67 2.04
N LEU A 40 0.25 -17.98 1.99
CA LEU A 40 0.61 -18.73 0.79
C LEU A 40 -0.30 -18.25 -0.35
N ARG A 41 0.19 -18.35 -1.59
CA ARG A 41 -0.61 -17.97 -2.76
C ARG A 41 -1.97 -18.69 -2.75
N SER A 42 -2.01 -19.95 -2.29
CA SER A 42 -3.23 -20.73 -2.10
C SER A 42 -4.22 -20.09 -1.12
N GLU A 43 -3.77 -19.67 0.06
CA GLU A 43 -4.62 -19.02 1.06
C GLU A 43 -5.16 -17.66 0.58
N LYS A 44 -4.36 -16.91 -0.18
CA LYS A 44 -4.81 -15.66 -0.81
C LYS A 44 -5.92 -15.91 -1.82
N LEU A 45 -5.80 -16.97 -2.64
CA LEU A 45 -6.83 -17.37 -3.59
C LEU A 45 -8.10 -17.83 -2.88
N LEU A 46 -7.98 -18.68 -1.84
CA LEU A 46 -9.11 -19.16 -1.05
C LEU A 46 -9.86 -17.99 -0.39
N ARG A 47 -9.14 -17.04 0.21
CA ARG A 47 -9.75 -15.86 0.84
C ARG A 47 -10.41 -14.93 -0.18
N ALA A 48 -9.82 -14.77 -1.36
CA ALA A 48 -10.40 -13.97 -2.43
C ALA A 48 -11.72 -14.60 -2.92
N ALA A 49 -11.76 -15.92 -3.09
CA ALA A 49 -12.96 -16.66 -3.44
C ALA A 49 -14.07 -16.51 -2.38
N GLN A 50 -13.74 -16.61 -1.09
CA GLN A 50 -14.69 -16.38 0.02
C GLN A 50 -15.28 -14.97 0.01
N LEU A 51 -14.49 -13.98 -0.37
CA LEU A 51 -14.90 -12.57 -0.43
C LEU A 51 -15.57 -12.19 -1.76
N GLY A 52 -15.71 -13.12 -2.70
CA GLY A 52 -16.29 -12.86 -4.01
C GLY A 52 -15.44 -11.90 -4.87
N MET A 53 -14.12 -11.90 -4.69
CA MET A 53 -13.20 -11.06 -5.45
C MET A 53 -12.09 -11.88 -6.12
N GLU A 54 -11.58 -11.39 -7.23
CA GLU A 54 -10.43 -11.99 -7.92
C GLU A 54 -9.10 -11.55 -7.27
N TYR A 55 -8.19 -12.51 -7.07
CA TYR A 55 -6.80 -12.22 -6.66
C TYR A 55 -5.81 -12.79 -7.69
N PRO A 56 -4.81 -12.00 -8.12
CA PRO A 56 -4.59 -10.59 -7.79
C PRO A 56 -5.66 -9.69 -8.44
N ARG A 57 -5.90 -8.52 -7.83
CA ARG A 57 -6.87 -7.54 -8.38
C ARG A 57 -6.37 -7.05 -9.73
N LYS A 58 -7.14 -7.31 -10.79
CA LYS A 58 -6.88 -6.76 -12.12
C LYS A 58 -7.29 -5.29 -12.18
N THR A 59 -6.43 -4.47 -12.75
CA THR A 59 -6.75 -3.06 -13.03
C THR A 59 -7.65 -2.95 -14.26
N ARG A 60 -8.43 -1.87 -14.38
CA ARG A 60 -9.29 -1.63 -15.55
C ARG A 60 -8.50 -1.68 -16.87
N ARG A 61 -7.26 -1.20 -16.87
CA ARG A 61 -6.37 -1.25 -18.04
C ARG A 61 -6.03 -2.69 -18.44
N GLN A 62 -5.74 -3.56 -17.49
CA GLN A 62 -5.44 -4.97 -17.74
C GLN A 62 -6.67 -5.70 -18.27
N LEU A 63 -7.85 -5.43 -17.71
CA LEU A 63 -9.10 -6.00 -18.21
C LEU A 63 -9.41 -5.55 -19.65
N ALA A 64 -9.21 -4.26 -19.95
CA ALA A 64 -9.39 -3.74 -21.30
C ALA A 64 -8.39 -4.39 -22.29
N HIS A 65 -7.13 -4.54 -21.90
CA HIS A 65 -6.13 -5.21 -22.73
C HIS A 65 -6.50 -6.67 -23.00
N GLN A 66 -6.88 -7.41 -21.96
CA GLN A 66 -7.29 -8.80 -22.08
C GLN A 66 -8.49 -8.97 -23.02
N GLY A 67 -9.51 -8.10 -22.89
CA GLY A 67 -10.67 -8.12 -23.78
C GLY A 67 -10.33 -7.81 -25.24
N MET A 68 -9.36 -6.91 -25.49
CA MET A 68 -8.87 -6.63 -26.85
C MET A 68 -8.12 -7.83 -27.44
N GLU A 69 -7.29 -8.51 -26.65
CA GLU A 69 -6.58 -9.73 -27.07
C GLU A 69 -7.56 -10.87 -27.39
N GLU A 70 -8.60 -11.05 -26.58
CA GLU A 70 -9.65 -12.06 -26.81
C GLU A 70 -10.43 -11.80 -28.10
N LEU A 71 -10.67 -10.53 -28.46
CA LEU A 71 -11.32 -10.15 -29.72
C LEU A 71 -10.44 -10.33 -30.96
N LEU A 72 -9.12 -10.18 -30.81
CA LEU A 72 -8.16 -10.35 -31.91
C LEU A 72 -7.79 -11.82 -32.15
N SER A 73 -8.05 -12.67 -31.17
CA SER A 73 -7.71 -14.10 -31.21
C SER A 73 -8.90 -15.00 -31.59
N ASN A 74 -10.11 -14.42 -31.75
CA ASN A 74 -11.32 -15.05 -32.28
C ASN A 74 -11.54 -14.60 -33.73
#